data_AF-A0A7V7VSR3-F1
#
_entry.id   AF-A0A7V7VSR3-F1
#
_cell.length_a   1.000
_cell.length_b   1.000
_cell.length_c   1.000
_cell.angle_alpha   90.00
_cell.angle_beta   90.00
_cell.angle_gamma   90.00
#
_symmetry.space_group_name_H-M   'P 1'
#
loop_
_entity.id
_entity.type
_entity.pdbx_description
1 polymer ?
#
loop_
_entity_poly.entity_id
_entity_poly.type
_entity_poly.pdbx_seq_one_letter_code
_entity_poly.pdbx_strand_id
1 'polypeptide(L)'
;MMNRRDIIEQKIRERVIIDPSSGCWNWTGPTSGSSGRGHSYPRMSLDGQTVAVHRVMFTNVHGYVPGRKQIDHLCKNRCCVNPDHLEMVTQKTNCARRDGRA
;
A
#
# COMPACT_ATOMS: atom_id res chain seq x y z
N MET A 1 -18.50 1.86 19.24
CA MET A 1 -17.31 2.73 19.21
C MET A 1 -16.34 2.11 18.22
N MET A 2 -15.92 2.85 17.19
CA MET A 2 -14.95 2.33 16.21
C MET A 2 -13.61 2.09 16.90
N ASN A 3 -13.00 0.93 16.63
CA ASN A 3 -11.66 0.66 17.13
C ASN A 3 -10.63 1.44 16.28
N ARG A 4 -9.37 1.45 16.73
CA ARG A 4 -8.31 2.18 16.02
C ARG A 4 -8.07 1.70 14.59
N ARG A 5 -8.24 0.40 14.31
CA ARG A 5 -8.09 -0.16 12.96
C ARG A 5 -9.19 0.34 12.03
N ASP A 6 -10.43 0.40 12.50
CA ASP A 6 -11.57 0.89 11.72
C ASP A 6 -11.35 2.36 11.31
N ILE A 7 -10.87 3.19 12.23
CA ILE A 7 -10.59 4.61 11.99
C ILE A 7 -9.49 4.78 10.93
N ILE A 8 -8.41 3.99 11.02
CA ILE A 8 -7.31 4.05 10.04
C ILE A 8 -7.80 3.62 8.66
N GLU A 9 -8.57 2.54 8.59
CA GLU A 9 -9.13 2.04 7.34
C GLU A 9 -10.06 3.08 6.72
N GLN A 10 -10.99 3.65 7.49
CA GLN A 10 -11.90 4.69 7.01
C GLN A 10 -11.13 5.88 6.43
N LYS A 11 -10.12 6.38 7.14
CA LYS A 11 -9.26 7.49 6.67
C LYS A 11 -8.57 7.18 5.34
N ILE A 12 -8.22 5.92 5.09
CA ILE A 12 -7.66 5.49 3.81
C ILE A 12 -8.75 5.45 2.74
N ARG A 13 -9.91 4.85 3.06
CA ARG A 13 -11.04 4.67 2.13
C ARG A 13 -11.67 5.97 1.66
N GLU A 14 -11.64 7.02 2.47
CA GLU A 14 -12.08 8.37 2.08
C GLU A 14 -11.22 9.02 0.98
N ARG A 15 -10.05 8.43 0.69
CA ARG A 15 -9.07 8.93 -0.29
C ARG A 15 -8.73 7.91 -1.37
N VAL A 16 -9.69 7.04 -1.71
CA VAL A 16 -9.54 6.11 -2.84
C VAL A 16 -10.68 6.25 -3.82
N ILE A 17 -10.36 6.09 -5.09
CA ILE A 17 -11.32 5.82 -6.16
C ILE A 17 -11.16 4.36 -6.54
N ILE A 18 -12.25 3.59 -6.45
CA ILE A 18 -12.25 2.19 -6.85
C ILE A 18 -12.36 2.11 -8.38
N ASP A 19 -11.38 1.49 -9.02
CA ASP A 19 -11.47 1.15 -10.43
C ASP A 19 -12.34 -0.10 -10.60
N PRO A 20 -13.50 -0.01 -11.29
CA PRO A 20 -14.43 -1.13 -11.43
C PRO A 20 -13.88 -2.27 -12.29
N SER A 21 -12.89 -2.00 -13.15
CA SER A 21 -12.33 -3.02 -14.05
C SER A 21 -11.28 -3.89 -13.37
N SER A 22 -10.43 -3.27 -12.55
CA SER A 22 -9.32 -3.96 -11.88
C SER A 22 -9.61 -4.29 -10.42
N GLY A 23 -10.59 -3.65 -9.79
CA GLY A 23 -10.80 -3.69 -8.34
C GLY A 23 -9.76 -2.90 -7.54
N CYS A 24 -8.87 -2.15 -8.21
CA CYS A 24 -7.85 -1.36 -7.52
C CYS A 24 -8.47 -0.21 -6.75
N TRP A 25 -8.00 -0.01 -5.52
CA TRP A 25 -8.35 1.17 -4.72
C TRP A 25 -7.28 2.22 -4.96
N ASN A 26 -7.49 3.09 -5.93
CA ASN A 26 -6.50 4.07 -6.37
C ASN A 26 -6.47 5.27 -5.42
N TRP A 27 -5.34 5.46 -4.76
CA TRP A 27 -5.11 6.59 -3.86
C TRP A 27 -5.18 7.93 -4.59
N THR A 28 -5.93 8.89 -4.03
CA THR A 28 -6.10 10.25 -4.57
C THR A 28 -5.35 11.32 -3.78
N GLY A 29 -4.68 10.94 -2.69
CA GLY A 29 -3.94 11.86 -1.84
C GLY A 29 -2.48 12.05 -2.26
N PRO A 30 -1.66 12.65 -1.37
CA PRO A 30 -0.25 12.88 -1.64
C PRO A 30 0.52 11.59 -1.93
N THR A 31 1.54 11.69 -2.78
CA THR A 31 2.50 10.61 -3.05
C THR A 31 3.91 11.09 -2.72
N SER A 32 4.90 10.21 -2.76
CA SER A 32 6.30 10.60 -2.59
C SER A 32 6.90 11.38 -3.78
N GLY A 33 6.07 11.84 -4.73
CA GLY A 33 6.53 12.58 -5.91
C GLY A 33 7.19 11.70 -6.97
N SER A 34 7.56 12.31 -8.09
CA SER A 34 8.18 11.65 -9.24
C SER A 34 9.69 11.46 -9.11
N SER A 35 10.33 12.11 -8.13
CA SER A 35 11.77 12.02 -7.87
C SER A 35 12.09 11.23 -6.59
N GLY A 36 13.29 10.62 -6.55
CA GLY A 36 13.79 9.88 -5.39
C GLY A 36 13.24 8.46 -5.23
N ARG A 37 13.77 7.70 -4.25
CA ARG A 37 13.53 6.25 -4.12
C ARG A 37 12.06 5.81 -4.00
N GLY A 38 11.15 6.73 -3.69
CA GLY A 38 9.72 6.45 -3.50
C GLY A 38 8.87 6.46 -4.77
N HIS A 39 9.34 7.02 -5.89
CA HIS A 39 8.67 7.02 -7.22
C HIS A 39 7.14 6.82 -7.20
N SER A 40 6.41 7.86 -6.78
CA SER A 40 4.94 7.94 -6.80
C SER A 40 4.17 6.99 -5.87
N TYR A 41 4.81 6.39 -4.86
CA TYR A 41 4.06 5.62 -3.86
C TYR A 41 3.15 6.53 -3.01
N PRO A 42 1.90 6.09 -2.72
CA PRO A 42 0.98 6.76 -1.80
C PRO A 42 1.56 7.08 -0.43
N ARG A 43 1.32 8.30 0.05
CA ARG A 43 1.74 8.80 1.37
C ARG A 43 0.58 9.44 2.13
N MET A 44 0.60 9.28 3.45
CA MET A 44 -0.32 9.96 4.37
C MET A 44 0.40 10.32 5.67
N SER A 45 -0.16 11.28 6.42
CA SER A 45 0.20 11.51 7.82
C SER A 45 -0.67 10.63 8.72
N LEU A 46 -0.03 9.82 9.55
CA LEU A 46 -0.65 9.02 10.60
C LEU A 46 0.06 9.35 11.91
N ASP A 47 -0.69 9.94 12.86
CA ASP A 47 -0.19 10.37 14.17
C ASP A 47 1.11 11.20 14.10
N GLY A 48 1.16 12.16 13.19
CA GLY A 48 2.30 13.06 13.00
C GLY A 48 3.44 12.49 12.14
N GLN A 49 3.38 11.22 11.74
CA GLN A 49 4.40 10.59 10.92
C GLN A 49 3.95 10.39 9.48
N THR A 50 4.81 10.74 8.52
CA THR A 50 4.59 10.39 7.10
C THR A 50 4.86 8.91 6.88
N VAL A 51 3.84 8.19 6.41
CA VAL A 51 3.86 6.73 6.22
C VAL A 51 3.46 6.34 4.80
N ALA A 52 3.85 5.14 4.36
CA ALA A 52 3.42 4.57 3.08
C ALA A 52 2.04 3.92 3.22
N VAL A 53 1.06 4.37 2.45
CA VAL A 53 -0.36 4.00 2.66
C VAL A 53 -0.59 2.50 2.46
N HIS A 54 -0.02 1.90 1.41
CA HIS A 54 -0.17 0.45 1.15
C HIS A 54 0.35 -0.41 2.32
N ARG A 55 1.45 0.01 2.99
CA ARG A 55 1.98 -0.71 4.15
C ARG A 55 1.07 -0.56 5.37
N VAL A 56 0.53 0.65 5.58
CA VAL A 56 -0.44 0.90 6.66
C VAL A 56 -1.68 0.02 6.45
N MET A 57 -2.25 0.04 5.25
CA MET A 57 -3.44 -0.74 4.94
C MET A 57 -3.21 -2.25 5.13
N PHE A 58 -2.12 -2.77 4.55
CA PHE A 58 -1.76 -4.18 4.74
C PHE A 58 -1.59 -4.52 6.23
N THR A 59 -0.87 -3.69 6.99
CA THR A 59 -0.62 -3.95 8.41
C THR A 59 -1.89 -3.85 9.25
N ASN A 60 -2.80 -2.95 8.88
CA ASN A 60 -4.07 -2.75 9.57
C ASN A 60 -5.00 -3.97 9.44
N VAL A 61 -5.01 -4.60 8.27
CA VAL A 61 -5.87 -5.74 7.93
C VAL A 61 -5.22 -7.08 8.30
N HIS A 62 -3.97 -7.31 7.87
CA HIS A 62 -3.28 -8.60 8.02
C HIS A 62 -2.31 -8.67 9.20
N GLY A 63 -1.99 -7.52 9.81
CA GLY A 63 -1.09 -7.46 10.96
C GLY A 63 0.38 -7.25 10.61
N TYR A 64 1.25 -7.61 11.56
CA TYR A 64 2.66 -7.26 11.56
C TYR A 64 3.43 -7.74 10.31
N VAL A 65 4.30 -6.89 9.77
CA VAL A 65 5.23 -7.21 8.69
C VAL A 65 6.63 -7.43 9.28
N PRO A 66 7.15 -8.68 9.32
CA PRO A 66 8.47 -8.98 9.86
C PRO A 66 9.61 -8.24 9.15
N GLY A 67 10.65 -7.92 9.91
CA GLY A 67 11.89 -7.37 9.35
C GLY A 67 12.41 -8.28 8.24
N ARG A 68 12.76 -7.71 7.08
CA ARG A 68 13.17 -8.37 5.81
C ARG A 68 12.03 -8.84 4.90
N LYS A 69 10.77 -8.72 5.30
CA LYS A 69 9.63 -8.86 4.38
C LYS A 69 9.32 -7.52 3.70
N GLN A 70 8.78 -7.60 2.49
CA GLN A 70 8.35 -6.46 1.68
C GLN A 70 6.88 -6.66 1.30
N ILE A 71 6.16 -5.56 1.07
CA ILE A 71 4.80 -5.61 0.54
C ILE A 71 4.90 -5.35 -0.96
N ASP A 72 4.40 -6.30 -1.74
CA ASP A 72 4.38 -6.26 -3.21
C ASP A 72 2.94 -6.12 -3.73
N HIS A 73 2.80 -5.50 -4.89
CA HIS A 73 1.52 -5.27 -5.56
C HIS A 73 1.27 -6.36 -6.60
N LEU A 74 0.34 -7.27 -6.31
CA LEU A 74 -0.10 -8.30 -7.25
C LEU A 74 -0.64 -7.67 -8.56
N CYS A 75 -1.30 -6.53 -8.44
CA CYS A 75 -1.89 -5.79 -9.55
C CYS A 75 -0.88 -4.90 -10.32
N LYS A 76 0.40 -4.86 -9.94
CA LYS A 76 1.48 -4.02 -10.52
C LYS A 76 1.17 -2.51 -10.59
N ASN A 77 0.16 -2.05 -9.86
CA ASN A 77 -0.26 -0.65 -9.76
C ASN A 77 0.17 -0.07 -8.41
N ARG A 78 1.20 0.79 -8.42
CA ARG A 78 1.78 1.39 -7.20
C ARG A 78 0.81 2.28 -6.41
N CYS A 79 -0.20 2.85 -7.08
CA CYS A 79 -1.20 3.70 -6.46
C CYS A 79 -2.33 2.91 -5.79
N CYS A 80 -2.41 1.61 -6.05
CA CYS A 80 -3.39 0.74 -5.40
C CYS A 80 -3.05 0.57 -3.92
N VAL A 81 -4.05 0.71 -3.05
CA VAL A 81 -3.95 0.44 -1.62
C VAL A 81 -4.94 -0.63 -1.16
N ASN A 82 -5.58 -1.36 -2.08
CA ASN A 82 -6.47 -2.46 -1.74
C ASN A 82 -5.67 -3.57 -1.02
N PRO A 83 -5.99 -3.94 0.23
CA PRO A 83 -5.26 -4.98 0.97
C PRO A 83 -5.22 -6.32 0.23
N ASP A 84 -6.28 -6.68 -0.49
CA ASP A 84 -6.37 -7.95 -1.23
C ASP A 84 -5.46 -7.98 -2.47
N HIS A 85 -4.96 -6.83 -2.91
CA HIS A 85 -4.00 -6.72 -4.02
C HIS A 85 -2.54 -6.64 -3.53
N LEU A 86 -2.32 -6.79 -2.22
CA LEU A 86 -1.01 -6.70 -1.59
C LEU A 86 -0.59 -8.06 -1.06
N GLU A 87 0.69 -8.38 -1.22
CA GLU A 87 1.26 -9.63 -0.71
C GLU A 87 2.55 -9.36 0.06
N MET A 88 2.71 -10.04 1.20
CA MET A 88 3.96 -10.03 1.95
C MET A 88 4.96 -11.03 1.34
N VAL A 89 6.00 -10.51 0.70
CA VAL A 89 7.00 -11.31 -0.01
C VAL A 89 8.41 -11.13 0.56
N THR A 90 9.33 -11.98 0.12
CA THR A 90 10.77 -11.76 0.35
C THR A 90 11.32 -10.73 -0.65
N GLN A 91 12.44 -10.09 -0.32
CA GLN A 91 13.14 -9.22 -1.27
C GLN A 91 13.50 -9.96 -2.57
N LYS A 92 13.92 -11.24 -2.48
CA LYS A 92 14.25 -12.06 -3.66
C LYS A 92 13.04 -12.18 -4.60
N THR A 93 11.87 -12.50 -4.05
CA THR A 93 10.61 -12.62 -4.81
C THR A 93 10.22 -11.28 -5.44
N ASN A 94 10.28 -10.18 -4.67
CA ASN A 94 9.94 -8.84 -5.20
C ASN A 94 10.85 -8.44 -6.37
N CYS A 95 12.16 -8.67 -6.24
CA CYS A 95 13.12 -8.40 -7.31
C CYS A 95 12.85 -9.27 -8.55
N ALA A 96 12.58 -10.56 -8.38
CA ALA A 96 12.27 -11.47 -9.48
C ALA A 96 11.02 -11.01 -10.26
N ARG A 97 9.95 -10.63 -9.56
CA ARG A 97 8.70 -10.13 -10.17
C ARG A 97 8.90 -8.81 -10.90
N ARG A 98 9.67 -7.87 -10.33
CA ARG A 98 9.98 -6.59 -10.95
C ARG A 98 10.75 -6.77 -12.26
N ASP A 99 11.71 -7.69 -12.27
CA ASP A 99 12.59 -7.92 -13.42
C ASP A 99 11.97 -8.89 -14.46
N GLY A 100 10.74 -9.37 -14.25
CA GLY A 100 10.06 -10.32 -15.15
C GLY A 100 10.66 -11.74 -15.14
N ARG A 101 11.39 -12.11 -14.09
CA ARG A 101 12.06 -13.42 -13.92
C ARG A 101 11.27 -14.37 -13.01
N ALA A 102 9.99 -14.10 -12.84
CA ALA A 102 9.07 -14.85 -11.99
C ALA A 102 8.32 -15.91 -12.79
#